data_AF-A0A7X7H9I0-F1
#
_entry.id   AF-A0A7X7H9I0-F1
#
_cell.length_a   1.000
_cell.length_b   1.000
_cell.length_c   1.000
_cell.angle_alpha   90.00
_cell.angle_beta   90.00
_cell.angle_gamma   90.00
#
_symmetry.space_group_name_H-M   'P 1'
#
loop_
_entity.id
_entity.type
_entity.pdbx_description
1 polymer ?
#
loop_
_entity_poly.entity_id
_entity_poly.type
_entity_poly.pdbx_seq_one_letter_code
_entity_poly.pdbx_strand_id
1 'polypeptide(L)'
;MRYKGILLFVIILLLLGCGSKVDTSDEVEKALDAAISQVEIPSVIQEEAIALPDSINTVQIIWSTDHPEYISFEGVITRPEPEAGSQKVTLSATFSLAGVIRTVRYEVTVSAIPPEEIIASALASLNIGSMEAVTDDLNLPTSIGKVEVSWISSHPEYLDQNGKVKRPLFGHENVGVSLTASLSYLGKTASKIFSVTIISSDIEPFDYSKILGFACNIEPTLLEAGDPGYYLVSNEREFLEVLAYENNAKKGTIAAKVIEITSDLDLGYSEVLAKYPEVTFNDTIFREHKTPQTHPL
;
A
#
# COMPACT_ATOMS: atom_id res chain seq x y z
N MET A 1 56.26 46.58 8.22
CA MET A 1 56.44 47.62 9.25
C MET A 1 57.05 46.97 10.48
N ARG A 2 58.23 47.45 10.88
CA ARG A 2 58.95 47.00 12.08
C ARG A 2 58.51 47.89 13.24
N TYR A 3 58.04 47.31 14.35
CA TYR A 3 58.03 48.01 15.64
C TYR A 3 59.12 47.43 16.53
N LYS A 4 60.20 48.22 16.66
CA LYS A 4 61.14 48.22 17.78
C LYS A 4 60.47 48.95 18.93
N GLY A 5 60.58 48.47 20.17
CA GLY A 5 60.10 49.22 21.32
C GLY A 5 60.26 48.57 22.68
N ILE A 6 61.47 48.70 23.24
CA ILE A 6 61.75 48.95 24.66
C ILE A 6 61.59 47.78 25.64
N LEU A 7 62.77 47.26 25.98
CA LEU A 7 63.16 46.57 27.20
C LEU A 7 62.82 47.41 28.45
N LEU A 8 62.00 46.87 29.36
CA LEU A 8 61.98 47.31 30.76
C LEU A 8 62.19 46.08 31.65
N PHE A 9 63.39 46.01 32.22
CA PHE A 9 63.83 44.99 33.17
C PHE A 9 63.26 45.37 34.53
N VAL A 10 62.24 44.65 35.01
CA VAL A 10 61.79 44.74 36.40
C VAL A 10 62.10 43.41 37.07
N ILE A 11 63.28 43.37 37.70
CA ILE A 11 63.68 42.35 38.66
C ILE A 11 62.80 42.56 39.90
N ILE A 12 61.85 41.65 40.14
CA ILE A 12 61.18 41.56 41.44
C ILE A 12 61.72 40.32 42.15
N LEU A 13 62.25 40.64 43.33
CA LEU A 13 62.91 39.83 44.32
C LEU A 13 62.03 38.66 44.80
N LEU A 14 62.69 37.53 45.06
CA LEU A 14 62.16 36.32 45.69
C LEU A 14 61.34 36.60 46.96
N LEU A 15 60.11 36.08 46.98
CA LEU A 15 59.45 35.65 48.21
C LEU A 15 59.50 34.11 48.25
N LEU A 16 60.40 33.59 49.06
CA LEU A 16 60.38 32.22 49.58
C LEU A 16 59.15 32.07 50.48
N GLY A 17 58.02 31.75 49.86
CA GLY A 17 56.84 31.22 50.54
C GLY A 17 56.95 29.70 50.62
N CYS A 18 57.34 29.19 51.79
CA CYS A 18 57.26 27.77 52.11
C CYS A 18 55.78 27.41 52.35
N GLY A 19 55.09 27.02 51.28
CA GLY A 19 53.76 26.42 51.31
C GLY A 19 53.83 25.18 50.44
N SER A 20 53.32 24.05 50.93
CA SER A 20 53.30 22.78 50.21
C SER A 20 52.98 23.00 48.73
N LYS A 21 53.90 22.63 47.84
CA LYS A 21 53.60 22.37 46.43
C LYS A 21 52.58 21.23 46.40
N VAL A 22 51.32 21.54 46.64
CA VAL A 22 50.25 20.82 45.98
C VAL A 22 50.49 21.17 44.53
N ASP A 23 51.02 20.22 43.78
CA ASP A 23 51.39 20.45 42.40
C ASP A 23 50.10 20.84 41.68
N THR A 24 50.04 22.02 41.09
CA THR A 24 48.87 22.45 40.31
C THR A 24 48.53 21.42 39.22
N SER A 25 49.51 20.60 38.83
CA SER A 25 49.31 19.42 37.98
C SER A 25 48.43 18.34 38.62
N ASP A 26 48.59 18.04 39.92
CA ASP A 26 47.84 16.98 40.61
C ASP A 26 46.35 17.36 40.76
N GLU A 27 46.05 18.64 41.01
CA GLU A 27 44.68 19.14 41.08
C GLU A 27 43.98 19.10 39.70
N VAL A 28 44.71 19.43 38.62
CA VAL A 28 44.19 19.36 37.25
C VAL A 28 43.88 17.92 36.85
N GLU A 29 44.80 16.98 37.12
CA GLU A 29 44.58 15.56 36.82
C GLU A 29 43.42 14.99 37.63
N LYS A 30 43.32 15.33 38.93
CA LYS A 30 42.18 14.93 39.77
C LYS A 30 40.84 15.47 39.25
N ALA A 31 40.82 16.71 38.75
CA ALA A 31 39.62 17.29 38.16
C ALA A 31 39.24 16.61 36.83
N LEU A 32 40.23 16.26 36.00
CA LEU A 32 40.02 15.49 34.77
C LEU A 32 39.47 14.09 35.08
N ASP A 33 40.06 13.35 36.00
CA ASP A 33 39.57 12.02 36.42
C ASP A 33 38.15 12.08 36.99
N ALA A 34 37.85 13.11 37.78
CA ALA A 34 36.51 13.33 38.33
C ALA A 34 35.48 13.69 37.23
N ALA A 35 35.88 14.41 36.19
CA ALA A 35 35.02 14.71 35.04
C ALA A 35 34.80 13.47 34.17
N ILE A 36 35.86 12.71 33.88
CA ILE A 36 35.80 11.47 33.09
C ILE A 36 34.87 10.45 33.75
N SER A 37 34.95 10.29 35.07
CA SER A 37 34.10 9.33 35.80
C SER A 37 32.62 9.72 35.90
N GLN A 38 32.26 10.96 35.55
CA GLN A 38 30.87 11.42 35.51
C GLN A 38 30.22 11.26 34.13
N VAL A 39 30.99 10.99 33.07
CA VAL A 39 30.44 10.75 31.73
C VAL A 39 30.01 9.30 31.61
N GLU A 40 28.70 9.09 31.61
CA GLU A 40 28.06 7.80 31.38
C GLU A 40 27.43 7.75 29.99
N ILE A 41 27.93 6.87 29.13
CA ILE A 41 27.41 6.63 27.78
C ILE A 41 26.85 5.20 27.73
N PRO A 42 25.57 4.99 27.37
CA PRO A 42 25.02 3.66 27.17
C PRO A 42 25.78 2.89 26.09
N SER A 43 26.05 1.60 26.33
CA SER A 43 26.73 0.73 25.35
C SER A 43 25.82 0.31 24.20
N VAL A 44 24.49 0.39 24.38
CA VAL A 44 23.49 0.11 23.35
C VAL A 44 22.44 1.21 23.41
N ILE A 45 22.11 1.77 22.25
CA ILE A 45 21.08 2.82 22.13
C ILE A 45 19.94 2.37 21.23
N GLN A 46 18.72 2.64 21.71
CA GLN A 46 17.45 2.46 20.99
C GLN A 46 16.63 3.77 20.94
N GLU A 47 17.15 4.82 21.57
CA GLU A 47 16.52 6.14 21.72
C GLU A 47 16.89 7.08 20.55
N GLU A 48 16.19 8.20 20.44
CA GLU A 48 16.38 9.20 19.37
C GLU A 48 17.51 10.20 19.67
N ALA A 49 17.94 10.30 20.92
CA ALA A 49 19.03 11.19 21.32
C ALA A 49 19.75 10.69 22.58
N ILE A 50 21.02 11.07 22.71
CA ILE A 50 21.85 10.89 23.90
C ILE A 50 22.38 12.24 24.37
N ALA A 51 22.48 12.43 25.69
CA ALA A 51 23.10 13.62 26.25
C ALA A 51 24.63 13.55 26.12
N LEU A 52 25.22 14.50 25.39
CA LEU A 52 26.66 14.68 25.29
C LEU A 52 27.04 16.02 25.95
N PRO A 53 27.54 16.03 27.21
CA PRO A 53 27.86 17.27 27.90
C PRO A 53 29.06 17.97 27.22
N ASP A 54 28.99 19.28 27.08
CA ASP A 54 30.07 20.14 26.57
C ASP A 54 31.09 20.50 27.67
N SER A 55 30.72 20.29 28.93
CA SER A 55 31.54 20.58 30.10
C SER A 55 31.05 19.84 31.34
N ILE A 56 31.98 19.53 32.25
CA ILE A 56 31.68 19.04 33.60
C ILE A 56 32.55 19.84 34.57
N ASN A 57 31.91 20.58 35.48
CA ASN A 57 32.57 21.55 36.35
C ASN A 57 33.39 22.57 35.53
N THR A 58 34.71 22.56 35.64
CA THR A 58 35.63 23.43 34.90
C THR A 58 36.28 22.74 33.70
N VAL A 59 36.05 21.44 33.52
CA VAL A 59 36.63 20.64 32.43
C VAL A 59 35.76 20.79 31.19
N GLN A 60 36.34 21.23 30.09
CA GLN A 60 35.66 21.28 28.79
C GLN A 60 35.70 19.92 28.12
N ILE A 61 34.65 19.56 27.41
CA ILE A 61 34.51 18.28 26.71
C ILE A 61 34.15 18.58 25.25
N ILE A 62 34.94 18.04 24.33
CA ILE A 62 34.66 18.10 22.88
C ILE A 62 34.42 16.69 22.39
N TRP A 63 33.28 16.49 21.73
CA TRP A 63 32.89 15.20 21.18
C TRP A 63 33.24 15.08 19.70
N SER A 64 33.65 13.88 19.31
CA SER A 64 33.76 13.45 17.92
C SER A 64 33.24 12.02 17.79
N THR A 65 32.83 11.66 16.58
CA THR A 65 32.21 10.39 16.23
C THR A 65 32.85 9.89 14.94
N ASP A 66 33.07 8.59 14.81
CA ASP A 66 33.52 7.96 13.57
C ASP A 66 32.37 7.75 12.56
N HIS A 67 31.12 7.76 13.03
CA HIS A 67 29.90 7.57 12.24
C HIS A 67 28.85 8.66 12.54
N PRO A 68 29.05 9.91 12.05
CA PRO A 68 28.13 11.02 12.27
C PRO A 68 26.74 10.79 11.68
N GLU A 69 26.59 9.85 10.74
CA GLU A 69 25.31 9.44 10.16
C GLU A 69 24.41 8.68 11.14
N TYR A 70 24.95 8.12 12.22
CA TYR A 70 24.18 7.39 13.25
C TYR A 70 24.12 8.13 14.57
N ILE A 71 25.20 8.79 15.00
CA ILE A 71 25.24 9.64 16.18
C ILE A 71 25.99 10.92 15.83
N SER A 72 25.30 12.06 15.82
CA SER A 72 25.92 13.38 15.61
C SER A 72 26.73 13.83 16.83
N PHE A 73 27.58 14.85 16.66
CA PHE A 73 28.34 15.44 17.78
C PHE A 73 27.45 16.16 18.82
N GLU A 74 26.18 16.44 18.48
CA GLU A 74 25.18 17.03 19.39
C GLU A 74 24.36 15.94 20.11
N GLY A 75 24.62 14.65 19.82
CA GLY A 75 23.93 13.53 20.44
C GLY A 75 22.58 13.19 19.79
N VAL A 76 22.24 13.79 18.64
CA VAL A 76 21.10 13.34 17.81
C VAL A 76 21.41 11.99 17.18
N ILE A 77 20.48 11.04 17.28
CA ILE A 77 20.64 9.66 16.81
C ILE A 77 19.74 9.39 15.62
N THR A 78 20.31 8.80 14.57
CA THR A 78 19.57 8.24 13.45
C THR A 78 19.76 6.74 13.46
N ARG A 79 18.68 5.98 13.68
CA ARG A 79 18.76 4.52 13.75
C ARG A 79 18.97 3.93 12.35
N PRO A 80 19.86 2.93 12.19
CA PRO A 80 20.02 2.24 10.92
C PRO A 80 18.73 1.56 10.47
N GLU A 81 18.52 1.51 9.16
CA GLU A 81 17.47 0.69 8.55
C GLU A 81 17.68 -0.80 8.87
N PRO A 82 16.60 -1.61 8.91
CA PRO A 82 16.67 -3.02 9.25
C PRO A 82 17.70 -3.83 8.43
N GLU A 83 17.85 -3.52 7.14
CA GLU A 83 18.77 -4.18 6.20
C GLU A 83 20.24 -3.91 6.50
N ALA A 84 20.55 -2.74 7.08
CA ALA A 84 21.91 -2.38 7.47
C ALA A 84 22.35 -3.13 8.74
N GLY A 85 21.39 -3.55 9.58
CA GLY A 85 21.65 -4.12 10.89
C GLY A 85 22.24 -3.09 11.86
N SER A 86 22.33 -3.48 13.14
CA SER A 86 22.86 -2.60 14.19
C SER A 86 24.32 -2.21 13.90
N GLN A 87 24.64 -0.94 14.13
CA GLN A 87 25.93 -0.36 13.80
C GLN A 87 26.73 -0.06 15.05
N LYS A 88 28.05 -0.25 14.98
CA LYS A 88 28.98 0.13 16.04
C LYS A 88 29.52 1.52 15.74
N VAL A 89 29.51 2.39 16.74
CA VAL A 89 29.97 3.78 16.67
C VAL A 89 30.93 4.01 17.82
N THR A 90 32.04 4.70 17.54
CA THR A 90 33.02 5.11 18.54
C THR A 90 32.88 6.60 18.81
N LEU A 91 32.34 6.96 19.97
CA LEU A 91 32.36 8.34 20.44
C LEU A 91 33.68 8.62 21.16
N SER A 92 34.37 9.68 20.76
CA SER A 92 35.59 10.15 21.42
C SER A 92 35.32 11.48 22.13
N ALA A 93 35.39 11.46 23.46
CA ALA A 93 35.30 12.64 24.30
C ALA A 93 36.71 13.15 24.63
N THR A 94 37.03 14.36 24.21
CA THR A 94 38.28 15.05 24.52
C THR A 94 38.04 16.03 25.67
N PHE A 95 38.55 15.68 26.84
CA PHE A 95 38.51 16.48 28.06
C PHE A 95 39.71 17.42 28.09
N SER A 96 39.50 18.69 28.41
CA SER A 96 40.58 19.66 28.54
C SER A 96 40.42 20.59 29.73
N LEU A 97 41.52 20.80 30.47
CA LEU A 97 41.61 21.74 31.57
C LEU A 97 43.05 22.25 31.69
N ALA A 98 43.22 23.57 31.76
CA ALA A 98 44.53 24.22 31.92
C ALA A 98 45.63 23.75 30.94
N GLY A 99 45.25 23.36 29.71
CA GLY A 99 46.17 22.88 28.67
C GLY A 99 46.48 21.38 28.73
N VAL A 100 46.06 20.67 29.78
CA VAL A 100 46.12 19.21 29.85
C VAL A 100 44.91 18.63 29.11
N ILE A 101 45.14 17.61 28.29
CA ILE A 101 44.12 16.98 27.43
C ILE A 101 44.09 15.47 27.68
N ARG A 102 42.89 14.92 27.84
CA ARG A 102 42.63 13.47 27.90
C ARG A 102 41.56 13.13 26.87
N THR A 103 41.66 11.95 26.27
CA THR A 103 40.62 11.46 25.35
C THR A 103 40.17 10.08 25.80
N VAL A 104 38.86 9.92 25.95
CA VAL A 104 38.21 8.65 26.29
C VAL A 104 37.32 8.24 25.12
N ARG A 105 37.33 6.94 24.82
CA ARG A 105 36.52 6.35 23.76
C ARG A 105 35.40 5.52 24.36
N TYR A 106 34.22 5.68 23.79
CA TYR A 106 33.02 4.94 24.15
C TYR A 106 32.58 4.14 22.93
N GLU A 107 32.55 2.81 23.05
CA GLU A 107 31.98 1.94 22.02
C GLU A 107 30.48 1.84 22.26
N VAL A 108 29.71 2.31 21.28
CA VAL A 108 28.26 2.37 21.32
C VAL A 108 27.70 1.53 20.18
N THR A 109 26.69 0.71 20.46
CA THR A 109 25.93 0.02 19.42
C THR A 109 24.60 0.73 19.21
N VAL A 110 24.42 1.33 18.02
CA VAL A 110 23.13 1.89 17.61
C VAL A 110 22.28 0.77 17.04
N SER A 111 21.16 0.49 17.70
CA SER A 111 20.28 -0.60 17.29
C SER A 111 19.52 -0.22 16.03
N ALA A 112 19.56 -1.09 15.02
CA ALA A 112 18.71 -0.94 13.84
C ALA A 112 17.23 -0.94 14.22
N ILE A 113 16.41 -0.36 13.36
CA ILE A 113 14.95 -0.49 13.46
C ILE A 113 14.61 -1.98 13.30
N PRO A 114 13.82 -2.59 14.20
CA PRO A 114 13.40 -3.97 14.03
C PRO A 114 12.43 -4.08 12.84
N PRO A 115 12.52 -5.10 11.98
CA PRO A 115 11.59 -5.28 10.86
C PRO A 115 10.11 -5.31 11.29
N GLU A 116 9.83 -5.77 12.50
CA GLU A 116 8.49 -5.81 13.10
C GLU A 116 7.88 -4.40 13.29
N GLU A 117 8.68 -3.38 13.56
CA GLU A 117 8.22 -1.99 13.69
C GLU A 117 7.80 -1.43 12.33
N ILE A 118 8.53 -1.77 11.26
CA ILE A 118 8.17 -1.43 9.88
C ILE A 118 6.85 -2.13 9.49
N ILE A 119 6.71 -3.41 9.82
CA ILE A 119 5.45 -4.16 9.59
C ILE A 119 4.30 -3.55 10.39
N ALA A 120 4.51 -3.17 11.65
CA ALA A 120 3.47 -2.57 12.49
C ALA A 120 2.97 -1.24 11.91
N SER A 121 3.87 -0.39 11.40
CA SER A 121 3.52 0.85 10.71
C SER A 121 2.74 0.59 9.42
N ALA A 122 3.15 -0.40 8.63
CA ALA A 122 2.41 -0.84 7.44
C ALA A 122 1.01 -1.39 7.79
N LEU A 123 0.89 -2.17 8.87
CA LEU A 123 -0.38 -2.72 9.34
C LEU A 123 -1.36 -1.63 9.80
N ALA A 124 -0.83 -0.60 10.47
CA ALA A 124 -1.61 0.55 10.94
C ALA A 124 -2.11 1.42 9.77
N SER A 125 -1.32 1.54 8.70
CA SER A 125 -1.70 2.27 7.49
C SER A 125 -2.56 1.46 6.51
N LEU A 126 -2.62 0.13 6.66
CA LEU A 126 -3.46 -0.73 5.81
C LEU A 126 -4.96 -0.46 6.03
N ASN A 127 -5.55 0.23 5.06
CA ASN A 127 -6.95 0.59 4.96
C ASN A 127 -7.46 0.26 3.54
N ILE A 128 -8.55 -0.50 3.45
CA ILE A 128 -9.18 -0.89 2.17
C ILE A 128 -10.65 -0.45 2.08
N GLY A 129 -11.02 0.59 2.82
CA GLY A 129 -12.33 1.25 2.72
C GLY A 129 -13.43 0.61 3.57
N SER A 130 -14.69 0.95 3.25
CA SER A 130 -15.86 0.38 3.93
C SER A 130 -16.15 -1.04 3.44
N MET A 131 -16.56 -1.90 4.37
CA MET A 131 -16.67 -3.34 4.14
C MET A 131 -18.04 -3.90 4.53
N GLU A 132 -18.98 -3.05 4.95
CA GLU A 132 -20.31 -3.47 5.41
C GLU A 132 -21.31 -3.65 4.25
N ALA A 133 -21.01 -3.06 3.09
CA ALA A 133 -21.92 -2.98 1.96
C ALA A 133 -21.16 -2.94 0.61
N VAL A 134 -20.41 -3.99 0.31
CA VAL A 134 -19.57 -4.03 -0.89
C VAL A 134 -20.39 -4.41 -2.12
N THR A 135 -20.32 -3.54 -3.13
CA THR A 135 -20.95 -3.71 -4.45
C THR A 135 -19.95 -3.75 -5.60
N ASP A 136 -18.76 -3.19 -5.39
CA ASP A 136 -17.73 -2.99 -6.41
C ASP A 136 -16.43 -3.74 -6.06
N ASP A 137 -15.57 -3.92 -7.06
CA ASP A 137 -14.25 -4.52 -6.87
C ASP A 137 -13.42 -3.73 -5.84
N LEU A 138 -12.68 -4.46 -4.99
CA LEU A 138 -11.82 -3.88 -3.97
C LEU A 138 -10.42 -3.61 -4.52
N ASN A 139 -9.86 -2.45 -4.19
CA ASN A 139 -8.45 -2.19 -4.46
C ASN A 139 -7.58 -2.77 -3.33
N LEU A 140 -6.99 -3.93 -3.58
CA LEU A 140 -6.16 -4.64 -2.61
C LEU A 140 -4.67 -4.32 -2.86
N PRO A 141 -3.99 -3.55 -1.98
CA PRO A 141 -2.58 -3.25 -2.17
C PRO A 141 -1.73 -4.52 -2.03
N THR A 142 -0.75 -4.69 -2.91
CA THR A 142 0.24 -5.78 -2.86
C THR A 142 1.52 -5.39 -2.11
N SER A 143 1.66 -4.12 -1.75
CA SER A 143 2.78 -3.60 -0.96
C SER A 143 2.41 -2.30 -0.23
N ILE A 144 3.01 -2.06 0.94
CA ILE A 144 2.97 -0.79 1.67
C ILE A 144 4.41 -0.40 2.01
N GLY A 145 4.94 0.60 1.31
CA GLY A 145 6.36 0.94 1.41
C GLY A 145 7.22 -0.25 1.01
N LYS A 146 8.07 -0.74 1.94
CA LYS A 146 8.93 -1.92 1.73
C LYS A 146 8.27 -3.25 2.12
N VAL A 147 7.06 -3.21 2.70
CA VAL A 147 6.36 -4.40 3.21
C VAL A 147 5.50 -4.99 2.11
N GLU A 148 5.69 -6.27 1.81
CA GLU A 148 4.86 -7.02 0.86
C GLU A 148 3.53 -7.39 1.52
N VAL A 149 2.44 -7.39 0.73
CA VAL A 149 1.09 -7.75 1.19
C VAL A 149 0.51 -8.80 0.25
N SER A 150 0.00 -9.88 0.84
CA SER A 150 -0.73 -10.94 0.12
C SER A 150 -2.11 -11.15 0.74
N TRP A 151 -3.07 -11.59 -0.07
CA TRP A 151 -4.47 -11.67 0.31
C TRP A 151 -5.02 -13.07 0.13
N ILE A 152 -5.82 -13.51 1.11
CA ILE A 152 -6.55 -14.79 1.05
C ILE A 152 -8.00 -14.53 1.45
N SER A 153 -8.93 -14.99 0.61
CA SER A 153 -10.36 -14.90 0.85
C SER A 153 -10.92 -16.22 1.38
N SER A 154 -11.87 -16.16 2.32
CA SER A 154 -12.63 -17.33 2.76
C SER A 154 -13.65 -17.82 1.72
N HIS A 155 -14.06 -16.95 0.79
CA HIS A 155 -15.05 -17.22 -0.25
C HIS A 155 -14.59 -16.63 -1.59
N PRO A 156 -13.55 -17.22 -2.23
CA PRO A 156 -12.97 -16.72 -3.47
C PRO A 156 -13.96 -16.65 -4.64
N GLU A 157 -15.08 -17.36 -4.58
CA GLU A 157 -16.15 -17.31 -5.57
C GLU A 157 -17.00 -16.02 -5.52
N TYR A 158 -16.97 -15.29 -4.40
CA TYR A 158 -17.63 -13.99 -4.22
C TYR A 158 -16.63 -12.83 -4.15
N LEU A 159 -15.43 -13.05 -3.62
CA LEU A 159 -14.34 -12.06 -3.58
C LEU A 159 -13.00 -12.77 -3.73
N ASP A 160 -12.32 -12.57 -4.86
CA ASP A 160 -11.02 -13.21 -5.12
C ASP A 160 -9.83 -12.46 -4.47
N GLN A 161 -8.63 -13.04 -4.57
CA GLN A 161 -7.40 -12.48 -4.02
C GLN A 161 -6.95 -11.16 -4.68
N ASN A 162 -7.48 -10.83 -5.85
CA ASN A 162 -7.20 -9.58 -6.57
C ASN A 162 -8.23 -8.50 -6.26
N GLY A 163 -9.24 -8.81 -5.45
CA GLY A 163 -10.32 -7.89 -5.10
C GLY A 163 -11.51 -7.94 -6.05
N LYS A 164 -11.59 -8.90 -6.99
CA LYS A 164 -12.73 -9.05 -7.90
C LYS A 164 -13.97 -9.48 -7.11
N VAL A 165 -15.04 -8.71 -7.16
CA VAL A 165 -16.30 -8.98 -6.46
C VAL A 165 -17.33 -9.58 -7.42
N LYS A 166 -17.96 -10.66 -6.99
CA LYS A 166 -19.15 -11.24 -7.61
C LYS A 166 -20.30 -11.17 -6.62
N ARG A 167 -21.34 -10.41 -6.96
CA ARG A 167 -22.51 -10.23 -6.09
C ARG A 167 -23.46 -11.44 -6.17
N PRO A 168 -24.13 -11.80 -5.05
CA PRO A 168 -25.27 -12.72 -5.09
C PRO A 168 -26.40 -12.18 -5.98
N LEU A 169 -27.26 -13.06 -6.48
CA LEU A 169 -28.42 -12.66 -7.29
C LEU A 169 -29.48 -11.93 -6.46
N PHE A 170 -30.37 -11.21 -7.14
CA PHE A 170 -31.51 -10.57 -6.48
C PHE A 170 -32.34 -11.56 -5.67
N GLY A 171 -32.81 -11.09 -4.51
CA GLY A 171 -33.58 -11.90 -3.55
C GLY A 171 -32.75 -12.94 -2.77
N HIS A 172 -31.46 -13.09 -3.05
CA HIS A 172 -30.56 -13.91 -2.23
C HIS A 172 -30.02 -13.11 -1.05
N GLU A 173 -29.56 -13.83 -0.02
CA GLU A 173 -28.93 -13.24 1.16
C GLU A 173 -27.56 -12.63 0.82
N ASN A 174 -27.17 -11.64 1.62
CA ASN A 174 -25.83 -11.05 1.57
C ASN A 174 -24.78 -12.08 2.01
N VAL A 175 -23.56 -11.98 1.46
CA VAL A 175 -22.49 -12.92 1.76
C VAL A 175 -21.44 -12.26 2.64
N GLY A 176 -21.12 -12.91 3.77
CA GLY A 176 -19.98 -12.55 4.62
C GLY A 176 -18.69 -13.23 4.16
N VAL A 177 -17.63 -12.45 3.95
CA VAL A 177 -16.30 -12.93 3.55
C VAL A 177 -15.26 -12.45 4.56
N SER A 178 -14.43 -13.37 5.05
CA SER A 178 -13.23 -13.03 5.81
C SER A 178 -12.06 -12.90 4.87
N LEU A 179 -11.56 -11.68 4.68
CA LEU A 179 -10.41 -11.38 3.84
C LEU A 179 -9.17 -11.17 4.72
N THR A 180 -8.17 -12.02 4.56
CA THR A 180 -6.94 -11.99 5.36
C THR A 180 -5.80 -11.36 4.57
N ALA A 181 -5.28 -10.23 5.06
CA ALA A 181 -4.02 -9.65 4.60
C ALA A 181 -2.86 -10.27 5.38
N SER A 182 -1.86 -10.79 4.68
CA SER A 182 -0.58 -11.23 5.26
C SER A 182 0.52 -10.30 4.79
N LEU A 183 1.18 -9.65 5.75
CA LEU A 183 2.26 -8.70 5.53
C LEU A 183 3.59 -9.38 5.81
N SER A 184 4.60 -9.16 4.96
CA SER A 184 5.93 -9.72 5.14
C SER A 184 7.05 -8.73 4.84
N TYR A 185 8.08 -8.75 5.70
CA TYR A 185 9.28 -7.96 5.52
C TYR A 185 10.47 -8.62 6.24
N LEU A 186 11.59 -8.83 5.53
CA LEU A 186 12.81 -9.47 6.06
C LEU A 186 12.57 -10.75 6.88
N GLY A 187 11.69 -11.63 6.38
CA GLY A 187 11.36 -12.91 7.03
C GLY A 187 10.46 -12.79 8.27
N LYS A 188 10.05 -11.57 8.64
CA LYS A 188 9.01 -11.33 9.66
C LYS A 188 7.66 -11.18 8.99
N THR A 189 6.61 -11.56 9.71
CA THR A 189 5.24 -11.58 9.20
C THR A 189 4.24 -11.10 10.22
N ALA A 190 3.18 -10.44 9.77
CA ALA A 190 1.98 -10.15 10.54
C ALA A 190 0.74 -10.30 9.66
N SER A 191 -0.45 -10.39 10.25
CA SER A 191 -1.69 -10.46 9.48
C SER A 191 -2.80 -9.61 10.08
N LYS A 192 -3.76 -9.24 9.24
CA LYS A 192 -4.98 -8.52 9.60
C LYS A 192 -6.16 -9.15 8.87
N ILE A 193 -7.22 -9.44 9.61
CA ILE A 193 -8.45 -9.97 9.06
C ILE A 193 -9.44 -8.84 8.91
N PHE A 194 -10.10 -8.82 7.77
CA PHE A 194 -11.17 -7.91 7.44
C PHE A 194 -12.47 -8.69 7.24
N SER A 195 -13.54 -8.23 7.87
CA SER A 195 -14.89 -8.77 7.68
C SER A 195 -15.59 -7.97 6.60
N VAL A 196 -15.86 -8.61 5.47
CA VAL A 196 -16.50 -8.02 4.29
C VAL A 196 -17.92 -8.57 4.15
N THR A 197 -18.88 -7.71 3.86
CA THR A 197 -20.25 -8.07 3.51
C THR A 197 -20.54 -7.60 2.10
N ILE A 198 -20.77 -8.57 1.21
CA ILE A 198 -21.13 -8.34 -0.19
C ILE A 198 -22.64 -8.37 -0.29
N ILE A 199 -23.22 -7.28 -0.78
CA ILE A 199 -24.68 -7.16 -0.87
C ILE A 199 -25.18 -7.80 -2.17
N SER A 200 -26.32 -8.50 -2.08
CA SER A 200 -26.99 -9.06 -3.24
C SER A 200 -27.35 -8.01 -4.29
N SER A 201 -27.53 -8.46 -5.52
CA SER A 201 -27.93 -7.61 -6.63
C SER A 201 -29.30 -6.99 -6.36
N ASP A 202 -29.43 -5.70 -6.62
CA ASP A 202 -30.68 -4.94 -6.64
C ASP A 202 -31.40 -5.04 -7.99
N ILE A 203 -30.78 -5.72 -8.97
CA ILE A 203 -31.35 -5.96 -10.28
C ILE A 203 -32.32 -7.15 -10.20
N GLU A 204 -33.62 -6.84 -10.16
CA GLU A 204 -34.69 -7.85 -10.26
C GLU A 204 -34.52 -8.72 -11.52
N PRO A 205 -34.73 -10.03 -11.43
CA PRO A 205 -34.85 -10.86 -12.62
C PRO A 205 -35.99 -10.32 -13.47
N PHE A 206 -35.79 -10.28 -14.80
CA PHE A 206 -36.84 -9.83 -15.70
C PHE A 206 -38.09 -10.71 -15.51
N ASP A 207 -39.22 -10.09 -15.19
CA ASP A 207 -40.49 -10.78 -15.02
C ASP A 207 -41.09 -11.10 -16.40
N TYR A 208 -40.80 -12.30 -16.90
CA TYR A 208 -41.31 -12.80 -18.17
C TYR A 208 -42.86 -12.84 -18.23
N SER A 209 -43.57 -12.80 -17.09
CA SER A 209 -45.04 -12.76 -17.07
C SER A 209 -45.62 -11.41 -17.54
N LYS A 210 -44.81 -10.34 -17.58
CA LYS A 210 -45.19 -9.03 -18.10
C LYS A 210 -45.08 -8.91 -19.62
N ILE A 211 -44.52 -9.93 -20.28
CA ILE A 211 -44.56 -10.03 -21.74
C ILE A 211 -45.98 -10.44 -22.14
N LEU A 212 -46.82 -9.46 -22.47
CA LEU A 212 -48.11 -9.69 -23.10
C LEU A 212 -47.89 -10.07 -24.57
N GLY A 213 -47.58 -11.34 -24.81
CA GLY A 213 -47.39 -11.85 -26.17
C GLY A 213 -46.56 -13.13 -26.24
N PHE A 214 -46.98 -14.20 -25.57
CA PHE A 214 -46.51 -15.54 -25.91
C PHE A 214 -47.68 -16.41 -26.36
N ALA A 215 -47.46 -17.17 -27.42
CA ALA A 215 -48.33 -18.29 -27.79
C ALA A 215 -48.41 -19.23 -26.58
N CYS A 216 -49.58 -19.29 -25.97
CA CYS A 216 -49.90 -20.22 -24.89
C CYS A 216 -49.69 -21.66 -25.39
N ASN A 217 -48.95 -22.48 -24.63
CA ASN A 217 -48.58 -23.89 -24.84
C ASN A 217 -47.20 -24.20 -25.42
N ILE A 218 -46.13 -23.61 -24.90
CA ILE A 218 -44.81 -24.25 -24.97
C ILE A 218 -44.33 -24.43 -23.52
N GLU A 219 -44.34 -25.68 -23.04
CA GLU A 219 -43.63 -26.03 -21.81
C GLU A 219 -42.13 -25.77 -22.04
N PRO A 220 -41.40 -25.12 -21.11
CA PRO A 220 -40.04 -24.61 -21.33
C PRO A 220 -38.95 -25.69 -21.44
N THR A 221 -39.31 -26.94 -21.71
CA THR A 221 -38.42 -28.11 -21.62
C THR A 221 -38.35 -28.95 -22.90
N LEU A 222 -38.79 -28.44 -24.06
CA LEU A 222 -38.86 -29.27 -25.28
C LEU A 222 -38.26 -28.61 -26.53
N LEU A 223 -37.51 -27.52 -26.40
CA LEU A 223 -36.83 -26.90 -27.54
C LEU A 223 -35.31 -26.95 -27.34
N GLU A 224 -34.66 -27.83 -28.08
CA GLU A 224 -33.21 -27.95 -28.21
C GLU A 224 -32.73 -27.31 -29.51
N ALA A 225 -31.45 -26.96 -29.57
CA ALA A 225 -30.83 -26.44 -30.79
C ALA A 225 -31.08 -27.40 -31.98
N GLY A 226 -31.77 -26.90 -33.00
CA GLY A 226 -32.17 -27.69 -34.18
C GLY A 226 -33.65 -28.09 -34.20
N ASP A 227 -34.40 -27.80 -33.14
CA ASP A 227 -35.83 -28.03 -33.15
C ASP A 227 -36.56 -27.12 -34.15
N PRO A 228 -37.57 -27.64 -34.85
CA PRO A 228 -38.24 -26.85 -35.87
C PRO A 228 -38.93 -25.60 -35.32
N GLY A 229 -38.49 -24.43 -35.77
CA GLY A 229 -39.01 -23.13 -35.34
C GLY A 229 -38.33 -22.52 -34.11
N TYR A 230 -37.30 -23.18 -33.57
CA TYR A 230 -36.40 -22.65 -32.56
C TYR A 230 -35.05 -22.31 -33.17
N TYR A 231 -34.56 -21.10 -32.88
CA TYR A 231 -33.33 -20.58 -33.46
C TYR A 231 -32.48 -19.91 -32.37
N LEU A 232 -31.26 -20.40 -32.21
CA LEU A 232 -30.23 -19.73 -31.42
C LEU A 232 -29.48 -18.76 -32.32
N VAL A 233 -29.38 -17.52 -31.88
CA VAL A 233 -28.65 -16.48 -32.61
C VAL A 233 -27.64 -15.80 -31.70
N SER A 234 -26.46 -15.56 -32.25
CA SER A 234 -25.30 -15.01 -31.54
C SER A 234 -24.80 -13.70 -32.15
N ASN A 235 -25.36 -13.31 -33.30
CA ASN A 235 -25.04 -12.08 -33.99
C ASN A 235 -26.26 -11.56 -34.77
N GLU A 236 -26.16 -10.31 -35.22
CA GLU A 236 -27.25 -9.57 -35.83
C GLU A 236 -27.68 -10.22 -37.16
N ARG A 237 -26.71 -10.75 -37.92
CA ARG A 237 -26.98 -11.44 -39.18
C ARG A 237 -27.82 -12.69 -38.97
N GLU A 238 -27.46 -13.55 -38.02
CA GLU A 238 -28.23 -14.75 -37.68
C GLU A 238 -29.66 -14.40 -37.25
N PHE A 239 -29.81 -13.36 -36.43
CA PHE A 239 -31.13 -12.86 -36.01
C PHE A 239 -31.99 -12.45 -37.22
N LEU A 240 -31.40 -11.75 -38.19
CA LEU A 240 -32.08 -11.28 -39.38
C LEU A 240 -32.43 -12.39 -40.37
N GLU A 241 -31.52 -13.34 -40.58
CA GLU A 241 -31.76 -14.53 -41.39
C GLU A 241 -32.94 -15.33 -40.84
N VAL A 242 -32.99 -15.49 -39.51
CA VAL A 242 -34.09 -16.18 -38.83
C VAL A 242 -35.42 -15.44 -38.99
N LEU A 243 -35.43 -14.10 -38.90
CA LEU A 243 -36.65 -13.30 -39.15
C LEU A 243 -37.20 -13.50 -40.57
N ALA A 244 -36.33 -13.70 -41.56
CA ALA A 244 -36.71 -13.90 -42.96
C ALA A 244 -37.25 -15.31 -43.28
N TYR A 245 -37.02 -16.33 -42.42
CA TYR A 245 -37.49 -17.69 -42.70
C TYR A 245 -39.02 -17.79 -42.82
N GLU A 246 -39.53 -18.55 -43.78
CA GLU A 246 -40.97 -18.77 -43.90
C GLU A 246 -41.44 -19.86 -42.94
N ASN A 247 -42.60 -19.66 -42.31
CA ASN A 247 -43.27 -20.70 -41.54
C ASN A 247 -43.71 -21.83 -42.50
N ASN A 248 -43.10 -23.01 -42.37
CA ASN A 248 -43.29 -24.15 -43.24
C ASN A 248 -43.39 -25.45 -42.43
N ALA A 249 -44.62 -25.95 -42.29
CA ALA A 249 -44.92 -27.17 -41.54
C ALA A 249 -44.21 -28.43 -42.10
N LYS A 250 -43.78 -28.46 -43.38
CA LYS A 250 -42.99 -29.59 -43.94
C LYS A 250 -41.51 -29.55 -43.54
N LYS A 251 -41.02 -28.39 -43.11
CA LYS A 251 -39.70 -28.20 -42.48
C LYS A 251 -39.81 -28.09 -40.95
N GLY A 252 -41.02 -28.35 -40.42
CA GLY A 252 -41.37 -28.41 -39.00
C GLY A 252 -41.72 -27.08 -38.32
N THR A 253 -41.69 -25.93 -38.98
CA THR A 253 -42.11 -24.66 -38.36
C THR A 253 -43.63 -24.58 -38.21
N ILE A 254 -44.12 -24.56 -36.98
CA ILE A 254 -45.54 -24.46 -36.61
C ILE A 254 -45.88 -23.06 -36.09
N ALA A 255 -46.52 -22.23 -36.93
CA ALA A 255 -47.22 -20.97 -36.59
C ALA A 255 -46.45 -19.83 -35.86
N ALA A 256 -45.37 -20.10 -35.12
CA ALA A 256 -44.58 -19.15 -34.35
C ALA A 256 -43.08 -19.48 -34.48
N LYS A 257 -42.24 -18.45 -34.35
CA LYS A 257 -40.78 -18.59 -34.27
C LYS A 257 -40.35 -18.25 -32.85
N VAL A 258 -39.47 -19.07 -32.29
CA VAL A 258 -38.76 -18.76 -31.05
C VAL A 258 -37.32 -18.44 -31.43
N ILE A 259 -36.88 -17.23 -31.10
CA ILE A 259 -35.51 -16.76 -31.38
C ILE A 259 -34.87 -16.47 -30.04
N GLU A 260 -33.88 -17.28 -29.67
CA GLU A 260 -33.10 -17.10 -28.45
C GLU A 260 -31.79 -16.38 -28.79
N ILE A 261 -31.57 -15.25 -28.13
CA ILE A 261 -30.41 -14.39 -28.33
C ILE A 261 -29.37 -14.74 -27.25
N THR A 262 -28.20 -15.20 -27.70
CA THR A 262 -27.13 -15.71 -26.84
C THR A 262 -25.95 -14.75 -26.68
N SER A 263 -26.05 -13.56 -27.27
CA SER A 263 -25.03 -12.50 -27.23
C SER A 263 -25.70 -11.14 -27.42
N ASP A 264 -25.05 -10.07 -26.97
CA ASP A 264 -25.57 -8.71 -27.19
C ASP A 264 -25.59 -8.40 -28.70
N LEU A 265 -26.71 -7.85 -29.19
CA LEU A 265 -26.94 -7.61 -30.62
C LEU A 265 -27.10 -6.11 -30.87
N ASP A 266 -26.25 -5.54 -31.72
CA ASP A 266 -26.36 -4.13 -32.13
C ASP A 266 -27.24 -4.01 -33.38
N LEU A 267 -28.56 -3.94 -33.18
CA LEU A 267 -29.55 -3.92 -34.26
C LEU A 267 -29.76 -2.52 -34.90
N GLY A 268 -28.82 -1.60 -34.73
CA GLY A 268 -28.84 -0.31 -35.41
C GLY A 268 -28.76 -0.47 -36.93
N TYR A 269 -29.72 0.11 -37.67
CA TYR A 269 -29.87 -0.13 -39.12
C TYR A 269 -28.59 0.16 -39.92
N SER A 270 -27.92 1.27 -39.59
CA SER A 270 -26.68 1.68 -40.26
C SER A 270 -25.48 0.84 -39.80
N GLU A 271 -25.36 0.51 -38.52
CA GLU A 271 -24.29 -0.35 -38.00
C GLU A 271 -24.35 -1.75 -38.63
N VAL A 272 -25.53 -2.36 -38.69
CA VAL A 272 -25.72 -3.69 -39.27
C VAL A 272 -25.43 -3.68 -40.77
N LEU A 273 -25.90 -2.68 -41.54
CA LEU A 273 -25.59 -2.56 -42.97
C LEU A 273 -24.10 -2.38 -43.25
N ALA A 274 -23.40 -1.62 -42.42
CA ALA A 274 -21.97 -1.44 -42.54
C ALA A 274 -21.20 -2.72 -42.20
N LYS A 275 -21.67 -3.47 -41.19
CA LYS A 275 -21.06 -4.72 -40.71
C LYS A 275 -21.34 -5.91 -41.64
N TYR A 276 -22.51 -5.95 -42.28
CA TYR A 276 -22.98 -7.03 -43.16
C TYR A 276 -23.49 -6.49 -44.51
N PRO A 277 -22.62 -5.94 -45.37
CA PRO A 277 -23.00 -5.27 -46.61
C PRO A 277 -23.66 -6.20 -47.65
N GLU A 278 -23.49 -7.52 -47.51
CA GLU A 278 -24.07 -8.54 -48.37
C GLU A 278 -25.50 -8.95 -48.01
N VAL A 279 -26.03 -8.51 -46.86
CA VAL A 279 -27.36 -8.89 -46.41
C VAL A 279 -28.41 -8.03 -47.11
N THR A 280 -29.19 -8.63 -48.02
CA THR A 280 -30.40 -8.00 -48.58
C THR A 280 -31.53 -8.04 -47.56
N PHE A 281 -31.81 -6.89 -46.95
CA PHE A 281 -32.90 -6.74 -45.99
C PHE A 281 -34.26 -6.79 -46.67
N ASN A 282 -35.19 -7.53 -46.09
CA ASN A 282 -36.60 -7.33 -46.36
C ASN A 282 -37.02 -6.01 -45.70
N ASP A 283 -37.31 -5.00 -46.52
CA ASP A 283 -37.72 -3.65 -46.15
C ASP A 283 -38.97 -3.60 -45.25
N THR A 284 -39.73 -4.69 -45.17
CA THR A 284 -40.87 -4.82 -44.26
C THR A 284 -40.51 -5.15 -42.81
N ILE A 285 -39.30 -5.67 -42.54
CA ILE A 285 -38.83 -6.05 -41.19
C ILE A 285 -38.36 -4.83 -40.41
N PHE A 286 -37.62 -3.93 -41.06
CA PHE A 286 -37.27 -2.62 -40.53
C PHE A 286 -38.31 -1.61 -41.03
N ARG A 287 -39.46 -1.53 -40.37
CA ARG A 287 -40.30 -0.34 -40.56
C ARG A 287 -39.46 0.87 -40.18
N GLU A 288 -39.44 1.89 -41.02
CA GLU A 288 -38.85 3.20 -40.70
C GLU A 288 -39.38 3.64 -39.33
N HIS A 289 -38.61 3.40 -38.28
CA HIS A 289 -38.78 4.16 -37.06
C HIS A 289 -38.35 5.57 -37.45
N LYS A 290 -39.31 6.50 -37.48
CA LYS A 290 -38.98 7.92 -37.43
C LYS A 290 -37.97 8.04 -36.28
N THR A 291 -36.76 8.41 -36.65
CA THR A 291 -35.56 8.52 -35.82
C THR A 291 -35.93 8.82 -34.37
N PRO A 292 -35.47 8.04 -33.37
CA PRO A 292 -35.39 8.58 -32.03
C PRO A 292 -34.54 9.83 -32.15
N GLN A 293 -35.14 11.00 -31.91
CA GLN A 293 -34.38 12.22 -31.76
C GLN A 293 -33.44 11.98 -30.58
N THR A 294 -32.17 11.75 -30.92
CA THR A 294 -30.97 11.77 -30.09
C THR A 294 -31.21 12.07 -28.62
N HIS A 295 -30.84 11.17 -27.72
CA HIS A 295 -30.36 11.64 -26.42
C HIS A 295 -29.07 12.44 -26.68
N PRO A 296 -29.03 13.72 -26.27
CA PRO A 296 -27.82 14.52 -26.38
C PRO A 296 -26.75 14.00 -25.43
N LEU A 297 -25.50 14.05 -25.90
CA LEU A 297 -24.28 13.92 -25.09
C LEU A 297 -24.26 14.94 -23.93
#